data_AF-A0A2N2FXB7-F1
#
_entry.id   AF-A0A2N2FXB7-F1
#
_cell.length_a   1.000
_cell.length_b   1.000
_cell.length_c   1.000
_cell.angle_alpha   90.00
_cell.angle_beta   90.00
_cell.angle_gamma   90.00
#
_symmetry.space_group_name_H-M   'P 1'
#
loop_
_entity.id
_entity.type
_entity.pdbx_description
1 polymer ?
#
loop_
_entity_poly.entity_id
_entity_poly.type
_entity_poly.pdbx_seq_one_letter_code
_entity_poly.pdbx_strand_id
1 'polypeptide(L)'
;MDSSMLFNITTIAFFASMVAFLIYLATRSESVALIGNVGAWVGFVASTAAMGVRWYESYQIPSGYGRVPLTNLYESIVFFAWSIILIYLIVDIKYKQRAIGAFIIPFAFMGMIWAQLGLDKTIEPLVPALQSNWLTYHVITCFLGYGAFAVACGVSIMYLIKIGPEERSKGTTLTGLLGMFPPTRVLDDINYKSIMIGFPLLTLGIITGAAWANYAWGTYWSWDPKETWSLIVWFVYAAFLHARFTRGWVGRRAAWLSIIGFAATIFCYLGVNLLLSGLHSYGS
;
A
#
# COMPACT_ATOMS: atom_id res chain seq x y z
N MET A 1 24.94 -11.97 0.99
CA MET A 1 24.22 -10.97 0.17
C MET A 1 23.74 -9.90 1.12
N ASP A 2 24.04 -8.64 0.82
CA ASP A 2 23.57 -7.48 1.59
C ASP A 2 22.06 -7.26 1.35
N SER A 3 21.33 -6.76 2.36
CA SER A 3 19.91 -6.39 2.24
C SER A 3 19.65 -5.48 1.04
N SER A 4 20.58 -4.57 0.72
CA SER A 4 20.47 -3.65 -0.42
C SER A 4 20.39 -4.38 -1.77
N MET A 5 21.14 -5.48 -1.92
CA MET A 5 21.09 -6.30 -3.15
C MET A 5 19.76 -7.03 -3.28
N LEU A 6 19.20 -7.54 -2.19
CA LEU A 6 17.90 -8.22 -2.19
C LEU A 6 16.74 -7.25 -2.50
N PHE A 7 16.81 -6.01 -2.03
CA PHE A 7 15.83 -4.99 -2.42
C PHE A 7 15.94 -4.60 -3.90
N ASN A 8 17.14 -4.56 -4.49
CA ASN A 8 17.28 -4.37 -5.94
C ASN A 8 16.65 -5.52 -6.73
N ILE A 9 16.85 -6.77 -6.31
CA ILE A 9 16.21 -7.95 -6.92
C ILE A 9 14.68 -7.82 -6.81
N THR A 10 14.18 -7.40 -5.66
CA THR A 10 12.75 -7.15 -5.43
C THR A 10 12.19 -6.11 -6.40
N THR A 11 12.90 -4.98 -6.58
CA THR A 11 12.50 -3.93 -7.53
C THR A 11 12.42 -4.45 -8.97
N ILE A 12 13.43 -5.23 -9.39
CA ILE A 12 13.45 -5.84 -10.72
C ILE A 12 12.31 -6.85 -10.88
N ALA A 13 12.04 -7.66 -9.86
CA ALA A 13 10.94 -8.62 -9.87
C ALA A 13 9.56 -7.93 -9.99
N PHE A 14 9.34 -6.83 -9.26
CA PHE A 14 8.10 -6.05 -9.39
C PHE A 14 8.00 -5.34 -10.74
N PHE A 15 9.11 -4.85 -11.31
CA PHE A 15 9.13 -4.30 -12.65
C PHE A 15 8.76 -5.36 -13.70
N ALA A 16 9.41 -6.52 -13.66
CA ALA A 16 9.12 -7.63 -14.57
C ALA A 16 7.67 -8.11 -14.44
N SER A 17 7.16 -8.20 -13.21
CA SER A 17 5.76 -8.52 -12.93
C SER A 17 4.80 -7.48 -13.53
N MET A 18 5.08 -6.19 -13.33
CA MET A 18 4.30 -5.10 -13.92
C MET A 18 4.24 -5.21 -15.44
N VAL A 19 5.41 -5.35 -16.10
CA VAL A 19 5.51 -5.48 -17.55
C VAL A 19 4.76 -6.72 -18.04
N ALA A 20 4.91 -7.86 -17.35
CA ALA A 20 4.18 -9.08 -17.69
C ALA A 20 2.65 -8.88 -17.59
N PHE A 21 2.14 -8.20 -16.55
CA PHE A 21 0.71 -7.92 -16.45
C PHE A 21 0.20 -6.96 -17.54
N LEU A 22 1.01 -5.99 -17.97
CA LEU A 22 0.68 -5.12 -19.11
C LEU A 22 0.66 -5.90 -20.44
N ILE A 23 1.65 -6.78 -20.66
CA ILE A 23 1.69 -7.66 -21.83
C ILE A 23 0.52 -8.65 -21.79
N TYR A 24 0.17 -9.18 -20.62
CA TYR A 24 -1.00 -10.04 -20.45
C TYR A 24 -2.28 -9.33 -20.88
N LEU A 25 -2.44 -8.05 -20.51
CA LEU A 25 -3.61 -7.29 -20.93
C LEU A 25 -3.70 -7.19 -22.46
N ALA A 26 -2.56 -6.98 -23.15
CA ALA A 26 -2.50 -6.89 -24.61
C ALA A 26 -2.64 -8.25 -25.33
N THR A 27 -1.99 -9.30 -24.82
CA THR A 27 -1.84 -10.61 -25.51
C THR A 27 -2.87 -11.65 -25.08
N ARG A 28 -3.53 -11.45 -23.93
CA ARG A 28 -4.48 -12.40 -23.31
C ARG A 28 -3.89 -13.79 -23.03
N SER A 29 -2.57 -13.91 -22.98
CA SER A 29 -1.90 -15.18 -22.74
C SER A 29 -1.86 -15.51 -21.26
N GLU A 30 -2.49 -16.62 -20.86
CA GLU A 30 -2.48 -17.12 -19.49
C GLU A 30 -1.08 -17.45 -18.98
N SER A 31 -0.16 -17.83 -19.88
CA SER A 31 1.24 -18.07 -19.53
C SER A 31 1.93 -16.79 -19.09
N VAL A 32 1.64 -15.66 -19.76
CA VAL A 32 2.19 -14.34 -19.39
C VAL A 32 1.62 -13.87 -18.06
N ALA A 33 0.32 -14.10 -17.83
CA ALA A 33 -0.33 -13.81 -16.55
C ALA A 33 0.31 -14.60 -15.39
N LEU A 34 0.61 -15.88 -15.64
CA LEU A 34 1.29 -16.74 -14.67
C LEU A 34 2.70 -16.23 -14.37
N ILE A 35 3.48 -15.85 -15.39
CA ILE A 35 4.81 -15.25 -15.22
C ILE A 35 4.72 -13.98 -14.37
N GLY A 36 3.76 -13.10 -14.64
CA GLY A 36 3.51 -11.90 -13.84
C GLY A 36 3.24 -12.24 -12.38
N ASN A 37 2.37 -13.20 -12.11
CA ASN A 37 2.03 -13.60 -10.75
C ASN A 37 3.21 -14.28 -10.02
N VAL A 38 3.94 -15.16 -10.70
CA VAL A 38 5.16 -15.78 -10.15
C VAL A 38 6.19 -14.70 -9.84
N GLY A 39 6.35 -13.69 -10.70
CA GLY A 39 7.21 -12.54 -10.43
C GLY A 39 6.78 -11.76 -9.19
N ALA A 40 5.48 -11.58 -8.96
CA ALA A 40 4.95 -10.94 -7.75
C ALA A 40 5.25 -11.77 -6.48
N TRP A 41 5.07 -13.09 -6.54
CA TRP A 41 5.43 -14.00 -5.44
C TRP A 41 6.93 -14.03 -5.15
N VAL A 42 7.76 -14.12 -6.18
CA VAL A 42 9.23 -14.09 -6.05
C VAL A 42 9.67 -12.76 -5.44
N GLY A 43 9.14 -11.64 -5.94
CA GLY A 43 9.42 -10.32 -5.37
C GLY A 43 8.95 -10.20 -3.92
N PHE A 44 7.78 -10.75 -3.57
CA PHE A 44 7.27 -10.77 -2.21
C PHE A 44 8.19 -11.55 -1.25
N VAL A 45 8.57 -12.78 -1.62
CA VAL A 45 9.47 -13.61 -0.82
C VAL A 45 10.85 -12.98 -0.70
N ALA A 46 11.38 -12.42 -1.79
CA ALA A 46 12.65 -11.69 -1.79
C ALA A 46 12.59 -10.46 -0.87
N SER A 47 11.49 -9.71 -0.89
CA SER A 47 11.27 -8.54 -0.02
C SER A 47 11.19 -8.95 1.46
N THR A 48 10.47 -10.03 1.78
CA THR A 48 10.43 -10.58 3.14
C THR A 48 11.81 -11.02 3.62
N ALA A 49 12.57 -11.72 2.76
CA ALA A 49 13.94 -12.12 3.07
C ALA A 49 14.85 -10.90 3.24
N ALA A 50 14.72 -9.88 2.39
CA ALA A 50 15.49 -8.64 2.47
C ALA A 50 15.25 -7.89 3.78
N MET A 51 14.00 -7.80 4.22
CA MET A 51 13.65 -7.23 5.52
C MET A 51 14.23 -8.05 6.67
N GLY A 52 14.20 -9.39 6.59
CA GLY A 52 14.80 -10.26 7.60
C GLY A 52 16.33 -10.11 7.69
N VAL A 53 17.01 -10.04 6.54
CA VAL A 53 18.44 -9.79 6.47
C VAL A 53 18.77 -8.40 7.01
N ARG A 54 17.99 -7.37 6.67
CA ARG A 54 18.21 -6.01 7.19
C ARG A 54 18.02 -5.93 8.71
N TRP A 55 17.06 -6.68 9.25
CA TRP A 55 16.91 -6.82 10.71
C TRP A 55 18.15 -7.46 11.32
N TYR A 56 18.68 -8.53 10.71
CA TYR A 56 19.92 -9.15 11.18
C TYR A 56 21.13 -8.21 11.09
N GLU A 57 21.31 -7.49 9.98
CA GLU A 57 22.36 -6.49 9.78
C GLU A 57 22.30 -5.39 10.84
N SER A 58 21.10 -4.99 11.28
CA SER A 58 20.93 -4.01 12.36
C SER A 58 21.53 -4.47 13.69
N TYR A 59 21.63 -5.78 13.98
CA TYR A 59 22.28 -6.28 15.20
C TYR A 59 23.81 -6.30 15.11
N GLN A 60 24.37 -6.21 13.90
CA GLN A 60 25.82 -6.30 13.68
C GLN A 60 26.52 -4.94 13.71
N ILE A 61 25.77 -3.85 13.80
CA ILE A 61 26.34 -2.50 13.83
C ILE A 61 26.93 -2.22 15.22
N PRO A 62 28.22 -1.82 15.34
CA PRO A 62 28.93 -1.66 16.62
C PRO A 62 28.29 -0.68 17.61
N SER A 63 27.35 0.16 17.16
CA SER A 63 26.72 1.25 17.91
C SER A 63 25.23 1.02 18.27
N GLY A 64 24.60 -0.10 17.91
CA GLY A 64 23.13 -0.16 17.88
C GLY A 64 22.50 -1.38 18.58
N TYR A 65 21.59 -1.10 19.52
CA TYR A 65 20.51 -2.03 19.88
C TYR A 65 19.79 -2.45 18.59
N GLY A 66 19.69 -3.75 18.30
CA GLY A 66 19.08 -4.22 17.06
C GLY A 66 17.62 -3.78 16.95
N ARG A 67 17.25 -3.26 15.78
CA ARG A 67 15.92 -2.68 15.53
C ARG A 67 15.22 -3.34 14.36
N VAL A 68 13.90 -3.30 14.40
CA VAL A 68 13.04 -3.70 13.28
C VAL A 68 13.23 -2.68 12.14
N PRO A 69 13.44 -3.11 10.88
CA PRO A 69 13.72 -2.21 9.75
C PRO A 69 12.43 -1.56 9.24
N LEU A 70 11.88 -0.64 10.02
CA LEU A 70 10.61 0.04 9.77
C LEU A 70 10.64 1.53 10.14
N THR A 71 11.80 2.08 10.51
CA THR A 71 11.85 3.33 11.27
C THR A 71 12.35 4.52 10.46
N ASN A 72 12.99 4.29 9.31
CA ASN A 72 13.36 5.37 8.38
C ASN A 72 12.43 5.40 7.16
N LEU A 73 12.51 6.50 6.38
CA LEU A 73 11.65 6.69 5.21
C LEU A 73 11.86 5.57 4.17
N TYR A 74 13.11 5.18 3.90
CA TYR A 74 13.46 4.08 3.00
C TYR A 74 12.76 2.77 3.39
N GLU A 75 12.93 2.34 4.63
CA GLU A 75 12.35 1.13 5.22
C GLU A 75 10.83 1.17 5.21
N SER A 76 10.25 2.33 5.50
CA SER A 76 8.80 2.51 5.51
C SER A 76 8.19 2.40 4.11
N ILE A 77 8.85 2.89 3.05
CA ILE A 77 8.38 2.78 1.67
C ILE A 77 8.52 1.34 1.17
N VAL A 78 9.62 0.69 1.51
CA VAL A 78 9.82 -0.74 1.22
C VAL A 78 8.71 -1.56 1.87
N PHE A 79 8.39 -1.28 3.14
CA PHE A 79 7.31 -1.97 3.85
C PHE A 79 5.92 -1.63 3.30
N PHE A 80 5.72 -0.40 2.83
CA PHE A 80 4.51 -0.01 2.12
C PHE A 80 4.33 -0.82 0.83
N ALA A 81 5.36 -0.92 0.00
CA ALA A 81 5.33 -1.73 -1.21
C ALA A 81 5.08 -3.21 -0.90
N TRP A 82 5.73 -3.75 0.15
CA TRP A 82 5.49 -5.10 0.64
C TRP A 82 4.03 -5.31 1.05
N SER A 83 3.43 -4.35 1.76
CA SER A 83 2.04 -4.39 2.21
C SER A 83 1.05 -4.37 1.03
N ILE A 84 1.31 -3.57 0.00
CA ILE A 84 0.49 -3.55 -1.24
C ILE A 84 0.50 -4.94 -1.90
N ILE A 85 1.68 -5.54 -2.05
CA ILE A 85 1.83 -6.85 -2.70
C ILE A 85 1.21 -7.95 -1.84
N LEU A 86 1.34 -7.90 -0.51
CA LEU A 86 0.67 -8.85 0.38
C LEU A 86 -0.84 -8.86 0.14
N ILE A 87 -1.48 -7.68 0.19
CA ILE A 87 -2.93 -7.59 0.00
C ILE A 87 -3.33 -7.98 -1.43
N TYR A 88 -2.53 -7.60 -2.43
CA TYR A 88 -2.73 -8.05 -3.81
C TYR A 88 -2.73 -9.57 -3.93
N LEU A 89 -1.73 -10.26 -3.38
CA LEU A 89 -1.63 -11.72 -3.45
C LEU A 89 -2.80 -12.40 -2.74
N ILE A 90 -3.25 -11.87 -1.60
CA ILE A 90 -4.47 -12.36 -0.92
C ILE A 90 -5.70 -12.22 -1.83
N VAL A 91 -5.84 -11.09 -2.52
CA VAL A 91 -6.93 -10.85 -3.49
C VAL A 91 -6.80 -11.79 -4.69
N ASP A 92 -5.60 -11.99 -5.23
CA ASP A 92 -5.36 -12.89 -6.38
C ASP A 92 -5.72 -14.34 -6.02
N ILE A 93 -5.31 -14.84 -4.85
CA ILE A 93 -5.65 -16.19 -4.38
C ILE A 93 -7.17 -16.37 -4.27
N LYS A 94 -7.87 -15.36 -3.73
CA LYS A 94 -9.31 -15.44 -3.44
C LYS A 94 -10.19 -15.27 -4.67
N TYR A 95 -9.86 -14.32 -5.54
CA TYR A 95 -10.70 -13.95 -6.68
C TYR A 95 -10.21 -14.54 -8.00
N LYS A 96 -8.94 -14.95 -8.08
CA LYS A 96 -8.28 -15.48 -9.29
C LYS A 96 -8.37 -14.53 -10.49
N GLN A 97 -8.43 -13.23 -10.21
CA GLN A 97 -8.56 -12.18 -11.21
C GLN A 97 -7.20 -11.53 -11.49
N ARG A 98 -6.41 -12.17 -12.35
CA ARG A 98 -5.02 -11.78 -12.63
C ARG A 98 -4.89 -10.38 -13.22
N ALA A 99 -5.89 -9.91 -13.97
CA ALA A 99 -5.88 -8.59 -14.60
C ALA A 99 -5.73 -7.45 -13.58
N ILE A 100 -6.15 -7.66 -12.33
CA ILE A 100 -6.07 -6.65 -11.27
C ILE A 100 -4.61 -6.30 -10.95
N GLY A 101 -3.69 -7.25 -11.12
CA GLY A 101 -2.25 -7.03 -10.91
C GLY A 101 -1.68 -5.88 -11.75
N ALA A 102 -2.21 -5.66 -12.96
CA ALA A 102 -1.78 -4.59 -13.86
C ALA A 102 -1.98 -3.17 -13.28
N PHE A 103 -2.93 -3.00 -12.34
CA PHE A 103 -3.25 -1.72 -11.73
C PHE A 103 -2.71 -1.56 -10.31
N ILE A 104 -2.40 -2.67 -9.64
CA ILE A 104 -1.91 -2.64 -8.25
C ILE A 104 -0.38 -2.65 -8.19
N ILE A 105 0.27 -3.54 -8.95
CA ILE A 105 1.73 -3.71 -8.91
C ILE A 105 2.49 -2.43 -9.31
N PRO A 106 2.01 -1.57 -10.23
CA PRO A 106 2.64 -0.27 -10.46
C PRO A 106 2.82 0.56 -9.19
N PHE A 107 1.88 0.55 -8.23
CA PHE A 107 2.03 1.30 -6.99
C PHE A 107 3.20 0.79 -6.15
N ALA A 108 3.35 -0.54 -6.02
CA ALA A 108 4.46 -1.15 -5.30
C ALA A 108 5.79 -0.91 -6.00
N PHE A 109 5.83 -1.03 -7.33
CA PHE A 109 7.03 -0.73 -8.12
C PHE A 109 7.45 0.73 -8.00
N MET A 110 6.52 1.68 -8.10
CA MET A 110 6.80 3.12 -7.93
C MET A 110 7.36 3.44 -6.54
N GLY A 111 6.85 2.80 -5.49
CA GLY A 111 7.43 2.90 -4.15
C GLY A 111 8.86 2.36 -4.10
N MET A 112 9.08 1.14 -4.60
CA MET A 112 10.39 0.50 -4.59
C MET A 112 11.45 1.24 -5.40
N ILE A 113 11.13 1.74 -6.59
CA ILE A 113 12.09 2.49 -7.41
C ILE A 113 12.47 3.81 -6.74
N TRP A 114 11.52 4.50 -6.12
CA TRP A 114 11.81 5.71 -5.38
C TRP A 114 12.68 5.43 -4.15
N ALA A 115 12.39 4.35 -3.42
CA ALA A 115 13.25 3.92 -2.31
C ALA A 115 14.68 3.59 -2.77
N GLN A 116 14.85 2.93 -3.92
CA GLN A 116 16.20 2.53 -4.38
C GLN A 116 17.03 3.67 -4.98
N LEU A 117 16.39 4.64 -5.65
CA LEU A 117 17.09 5.70 -6.39
C LEU A 117 17.10 7.05 -5.68
N GLY A 118 16.10 7.31 -4.82
CA GLY A 118 15.86 8.63 -4.25
C GLY A 118 16.16 8.77 -2.76
N LEU A 119 16.48 7.67 -2.05
CA LEU A 119 16.59 7.68 -0.59
C LEU A 119 17.87 7.03 -0.08
N ASP A 120 18.32 7.50 1.08
CA ASP A 120 19.48 6.98 1.77
C ASP A 120 19.22 5.58 2.34
N LYS A 121 20.17 4.69 2.04
CA LYS A 121 20.11 3.27 2.41
C LYS A 121 20.80 2.98 3.75
N THR A 122 21.44 3.98 4.32
CA THR A 122 22.21 3.91 5.56
C THR A 122 21.33 3.48 6.74
N ILE A 123 21.86 2.60 7.58
CA ILE A 123 21.17 2.17 8.80
C ILE A 123 21.61 3.10 9.92
N GLU A 124 20.76 4.06 10.24
CA GLU A 124 21.01 5.01 11.31
C GLU A 124 20.57 4.46 12.68
N PRO A 125 21.25 4.86 13.78
CA PRO A 125 20.82 4.55 15.13
C PRO A 125 19.49 5.24 15.45
N LEU A 126 18.65 4.60 16.28
CA LEU A 126 17.36 5.15 16.67
C LEU A 126 17.52 6.36 17.58
N VAL A 127 16.84 7.46 17.22
CA VAL A 127 16.56 8.54 18.17
C VAL A 127 15.78 7.98 19.37
N PRO A 128 16.04 8.43 20.62
CA PRO A 128 15.43 7.86 21.83
C PRO A 128 13.89 7.80 21.80
N ALA A 129 13.23 8.76 21.16
CA ALA A 129 11.77 8.80 21.01
C ALA A 129 11.20 7.64 20.15
N LEU A 130 12.02 7.02 19.29
CA LEU A 130 11.62 5.90 18.43
C LEU A 130 11.89 4.53 19.06
N GLN A 131 12.49 4.48 20.25
CA GLN A 131 12.80 3.22 20.95
C GLN A 131 11.60 2.71 21.76
N SER A 132 10.51 2.34 21.08
CA SER A 132 9.36 1.73 21.73
C SER A 132 8.64 0.71 20.84
N ASN A 133 8.06 -0.31 21.46
CA ASN A 133 7.23 -1.29 20.75
C ASN A 133 5.93 -0.67 20.19
N TRP A 134 5.46 0.43 20.80
CA TRP A 134 4.27 1.15 20.34
C TRP A 134 4.43 1.70 18.93
N LEU A 135 5.61 2.23 18.60
CA LEU A 135 5.94 2.67 17.25
C LEU A 135 5.85 1.51 16.25
N THR A 136 6.39 0.34 16.60
CA THR A 136 6.36 -0.84 15.73
C THR A 136 4.92 -1.27 15.44
N TYR A 137 4.06 -1.35 16.46
CA TYR A 137 2.64 -1.69 16.26
C TYR A 137 1.90 -0.65 15.42
N HIS A 138 2.16 0.63 15.66
CA HIS A 138 1.62 1.74 14.88
C HIS A 138 1.99 1.63 13.40
N VAL A 139 3.29 1.51 13.11
CA VAL A 139 3.79 1.44 11.73
C VAL A 139 3.20 0.21 11.02
N ILE A 140 3.24 -0.97 11.62
CA ILE A 140 2.73 -2.19 10.99
C ILE A 140 1.24 -2.07 10.65
N THR A 141 0.42 -1.64 11.60
CA THR A 141 -1.04 -1.54 11.40
C THR A 141 -1.39 -0.46 10.38
N CYS A 142 -0.74 0.71 10.41
CA CYS A 142 -0.94 1.78 9.44
C CYS A 142 -0.60 1.33 8.01
N PHE A 143 0.58 0.75 7.78
CA PHE A 143 1.01 0.39 6.42
C PHE A 143 0.25 -0.79 5.84
N LEU A 144 -0.17 -1.77 6.66
CA LEU A 144 -1.10 -2.81 6.21
C LEU A 144 -2.45 -2.21 5.80
N GLY A 145 -2.95 -1.22 6.55
CA GLY A 145 -4.15 -0.46 6.18
C GLY A 145 -3.99 0.30 4.86
N TYR A 146 -2.87 1.02 4.70
CA TYR A 146 -2.56 1.77 3.49
C TYR A 146 -2.37 0.86 2.27
N GLY A 147 -1.78 -0.33 2.45
CA GLY A 147 -1.70 -1.36 1.41
C GLY A 147 -3.08 -1.79 0.92
N ALA A 148 -4.03 -2.00 1.83
CA ALA A 148 -5.41 -2.33 1.47
C ALA A 148 -6.12 -1.18 0.75
N PHE A 149 -5.87 0.06 1.15
CA PHE A 149 -6.38 1.25 0.46
C PHE A 149 -5.78 1.43 -0.95
N ALA A 150 -4.50 1.10 -1.15
CA ALA A 150 -3.88 1.10 -2.47
C ALA A 150 -4.52 0.08 -3.42
N VAL A 151 -4.79 -1.14 -2.93
CA VAL A 151 -5.52 -2.17 -3.67
C VAL A 151 -6.93 -1.69 -4.02
N ALA A 152 -7.64 -1.08 -3.06
CA ALA A 152 -8.95 -0.51 -3.28
C ALA A 152 -8.94 0.59 -4.37
N CYS A 153 -7.91 1.43 -4.38
CA CYS A 153 -7.70 2.46 -5.40
C CYS A 153 -7.44 1.86 -6.79
N GLY A 154 -6.52 0.90 -6.91
CA GLY A 154 -6.19 0.26 -8.20
C GLY A 154 -7.40 -0.41 -8.84
N VAL A 155 -8.20 -1.11 -8.03
CA VAL A 155 -9.46 -1.73 -8.47
C VAL A 155 -10.51 -0.69 -8.85
N SER A 156 -10.58 0.44 -8.13
CA SER A 156 -11.49 1.56 -8.45
C SER A 156 -11.15 2.23 -9.77
N ILE A 157 -9.87 2.40 -10.08
CA ILE A 157 -9.42 2.93 -11.38
C ILE A 157 -9.86 1.99 -12.49
N MET A 158 -9.63 0.68 -12.33
CA MET A 158 -10.09 -0.33 -13.29
C MET A 158 -11.62 -0.30 -13.46
N TYR A 159 -12.37 -0.16 -12.36
CA TYR A 159 -13.82 -0.04 -12.39
C TYR A 159 -14.27 1.15 -13.23
N LEU A 160 -13.69 2.34 -13.02
CA LEU A 160 -14.07 3.57 -13.73
C LEU A 160 -13.75 3.49 -15.24
N ILE A 161 -12.64 2.82 -15.61
CA ILE A 161 -12.30 2.57 -17.02
C ILE A 161 -13.33 1.63 -17.66
N LYS A 162 -13.82 0.63 -16.93
CA LYS A 162 -14.76 -0.37 -17.45
C LYS A 162 -16.19 0.13 -17.58
N ILE A 163 -16.69 0.83 -16.56
CA ILE A 163 -18.11 1.15 -16.40
C ILE A 163 -18.66 2.05 -17.53
N GLY A 164 -17.85 2.98 -18.05
CA GLY A 164 -18.26 3.88 -19.12
C GLY A 164 -18.61 3.16 -20.43
N PRO A 165 -17.68 2.37 -20.99
CA PRO A 165 -17.94 1.53 -22.15
C PRO A 165 -19.06 0.49 -21.93
N GLU A 166 -19.14 -0.11 -20.75
CA GLU A 166 -20.17 -1.12 -20.41
C GLU A 166 -21.59 -0.56 -20.49
N GLU A 167 -21.81 0.64 -19.93
CA GLU A 167 -23.09 1.34 -20.01
C GLU A 167 -23.45 1.74 -21.46
N ARG A 168 -22.46 2.19 -22.24
CA ARG A 168 -22.66 2.55 -23.66
C ARG A 168 -22.99 1.36 -24.54
N SER A 169 -22.46 0.19 -24.20
CA SER A 169 -22.67 -1.06 -24.95
C SER A 169 -24.02 -1.73 -24.63
N LYS A 170 -24.85 -1.15 -23.75
CA LYS A 170 -26.16 -1.69 -23.33
C LYS A 170 -26.12 -3.18 -22.93
N GLY A 171 -25.03 -3.61 -22.29
CA GLY A 171 -24.86 -5.00 -21.84
C GLY A 171 -24.38 -5.98 -22.91
N THR A 172 -23.96 -5.50 -24.09
CA THR A 172 -23.23 -6.35 -25.04
C THR A 172 -21.84 -6.67 -24.47
N THR A 173 -21.36 -7.90 -24.68
CA THR A 173 -20.02 -8.32 -24.25
C THR A 173 -18.95 -7.40 -24.84
N LEU A 174 -18.26 -6.66 -23.97
CA LEU A 174 -17.14 -5.80 -24.36
C LEU A 174 -16.03 -6.65 -25.01
N THR A 175 -15.66 -6.30 -26.23
CA THR A 175 -14.55 -6.93 -26.96
C THR A 175 -13.23 -6.18 -26.70
N GLY A 176 -12.08 -6.79 -26.99
CA GLY A 176 -10.76 -6.19 -26.77
C GLY A 176 -10.31 -6.12 -25.30
N LEU A 177 -9.49 -5.13 -24.94
CA LEU A 177 -8.84 -5.02 -23.61
C LEU A 177 -9.85 -4.99 -22.45
N LEU A 178 -11.01 -4.37 -22.66
CA LEU A 178 -12.06 -4.23 -21.64
C LEU A 178 -12.78 -5.55 -21.33
N GLY A 179 -12.76 -6.51 -22.26
CA GLY A 179 -13.27 -7.87 -22.05
C GLY A 179 -12.40 -8.71 -21.10
N MET A 180 -11.13 -8.31 -20.89
CA MET A 180 -10.23 -8.96 -19.93
C MET A 180 -10.47 -8.52 -18.48
N PHE A 181 -11.12 -7.37 -18.30
CA PHE A 181 -11.36 -6.84 -16.97
C PHE A 181 -12.43 -7.66 -16.24
N PRO A 182 -12.26 -7.93 -14.93
CA PRO A 182 -13.26 -8.62 -14.13
C PRO A 182 -14.62 -7.91 -14.18
N PRO A 183 -15.74 -8.60 -13.93
CA PRO A 183 -17.05 -7.97 -13.84
C PRO A 183 -17.03 -6.79 -12.86
N THR A 184 -17.73 -5.70 -13.20
CA THR A 184 -17.81 -4.47 -12.37
C THR A 184 -18.25 -4.76 -10.94
N ARG A 185 -19.16 -5.73 -10.76
CA ARG A 185 -19.58 -6.21 -9.43
C ARG A 185 -18.45 -6.85 -8.61
N VAL A 186 -17.53 -7.56 -9.26
CA VAL A 186 -16.35 -8.16 -8.59
C VAL A 186 -15.37 -7.07 -8.19
N LEU A 187 -15.16 -6.07 -9.06
CA LEU A 187 -14.30 -4.92 -8.75
C LEU A 187 -14.86 -4.12 -7.56
N ASP A 188 -16.16 -3.83 -7.54
CA ASP A 188 -16.83 -3.14 -6.43
C ASP A 188 -16.78 -3.96 -5.12
N ASP A 189 -16.90 -5.29 -5.18
CA ASP A 189 -16.77 -6.18 -4.01
C ASP A 189 -15.34 -6.21 -3.45
N ILE A 190 -14.32 -6.28 -4.32
CA ILE A 190 -12.92 -6.22 -3.91
C ILE A 190 -12.61 -4.86 -3.30
N ASN A 191 -13.11 -3.77 -3.89
CA ASN A 191 -12.94 -2.43 -3.36
C ASN A 191 -13.50 -2.31 -1.93
N TYR A 192 -14.76 -2.71 -1.74
CA TYR A 192 -15.41 -2.67 -0.45
C TYR A 192 -14.69 -3.51 0.61
N LYS A 193 -14.32 -4.76 0.27
CA LYS A 193 -13.64 -5.65 1.21
C LYS A 193 -12.23 -5.20 1.55
N SER A 194 -11.51 -4.59 0.60
CA SER A 194 -10.20 -4.02 0.86
C SER A 194 -10.30 -2.85 1.83
N ILE A 195 -11.28 -1.97 1.67
CA ILE A 195 -11.54 -0.87 2.61
C ILE A 195 -11.99 -1.39 3.98
N MET A 196 -12.83 -2.42 4.01
CA MET A 196 -13.23 -3.08 5.27
C MET A 196 -12.07 -3.68 6.05
N ILE A 197 -11.02 -4.14 5.38
CA ILE A 197 -9.80 -4.64 6.03
C ILE A 197 -8.92 -3.45 6.46
N GLY A 198 -8.75 -2.47 5.58
CA GLY A 198 -7.88 -1.32 5.82
C GLY A 198 -8.36 -0.38 6.93
N PHE A 199 -9.68 -0.18 7.06
CA PHE A 199 -10.24 0.77 8.03
C PHE A 199 -10.03 0.37 9.50
N PRO A 200 -10.28 -0.88 9.94
CA PRO A 200 -9.91 -1.33 11.28
C PRO A 200 -8.41 -1.26 11.54
N LEU A 201 -7.58 -1.60 10.55
CA LEU A 201 -6.13 -1.50 10.66
C LEU A 201 -5.66 -0.06 10.85
N LEU A 202 -6.22 0.89 10.10
CA LEU A 202 -5.98 2.32 10.30
C LEU A 202 -6.44 2.77 11.68
N THR A 203 -7.61 2.30 12.14
CA THR A 203 -8.14 2.65 13.47
C THR A 203 -7.20 2.17 14.57
N LEU A 204 -6.71 0.93 14.49
CA LEU A 204 -5.68 0.41 15.39
C LEU A 204 -4.37 1.20 15.29
N GLY A 205 -4.01 1.61 14.07
CA GLY A 205 -2.88 2.51 13.80
C GLY A 205 -3.01 3.83 14.54
N ILE A 206 -4.15 4.51 14.48
CA ILE A 206 -4.39 5.76 15.20
C ILE A 206 -4.31 5.54 16.72
N ILE A 207 -4.90 4.45 17.25
CA ILE A 207 -4.88 4.13 18.68
C ILE A 207 -3.44 3.87 19.18
N THR A 208 -2.70 3.02 18.47
CA THR A 208 -1.30 2.70 18.82
C THR A 208 -0.36 3.88 18.58
N GLY A 209 -0.67 4.75 17.61
CA GLY A 209 0.02 6.01 17.37
C GLY A 209 -0.16 6.99 18.52
N ALA A 210 -1.39 7.13 19.03
CA ALA A 210 -1.67 7.96 20.21
C ALA A 210 -0.94 7.45 21.47
N ALA A 211 -0.87 6.14 21.67
CA ALA A 211 -0.10 5.54 22.77
C ALA A 211 1.41 5.82 22.63
N TRP A 212 1.96 5.70 21.41
CA TRP A 212 3.34 6.08 21.12
C TRP A 212 3.58 7.58 21.33
N ALA A 213 2.64 8.44 20.92
CA ALA A 213 2.75 9.88 21.12
C ALA A 213 2.83 10.23 22.61
N ASN A 214 2.02 9.60 23.46
CA ASN A 214 2.11 9.83 24.91
C ASN A 214 3.47 9.41 25.48
N TYR A 215 4.05 8.32 24.97
CA TYR A 215 5.38 7.88 25.36
C TYR A 215 6.49 8.84 24.87
N ALA A 216 6.37 9.38 23.66
CA ALA A 216 7.39 10.22 23.03
C ALA A 216 7.37 11.69 23.48
N TRP A 217 6.19 12.30 23.56
CA TRP A 217 6.00 13.74 23.82
C TRP A 217 5.13 14.03 25.06
N GLY A 218 4.67 13.01 25.79
CA GLY A 218 3.87 13.18 27.01
C GLY A 218 2.38 13.46 26.76
N THR A 219 1.92 13.53 25.50
CA THR A 219 0.50 13.77 25.13
C THR A 219 0.02 12.75 24.10
N TYR A 220 -1.25 12.34 24.19
CA TYR A 220 -1.83 11.36 23.27
C TYR A 220 -2.16 11.93 21.88
N TRP A 221 -2.35 13.24 21.80
CA TRP A 221 -2.71 13.96 20.59
C TRP A 221 -2.29 15.42 20.75
N SER A 222 -1.66 15.95 19.71
CA SER A 222 -1.07 17.28 19.64
C SER A 222 -1.63 18.13 18.47
N TRP A 223 -2.54 17.58 17.66
CA TRP A 223 -3.07 18.22 16.44
C TRP A 223 -1.97 18.56 15.44
N ASP A 224 -0.88 17.81 15.43
CA ASP A 224 0.15 17.99 14.42
C ASP A 224 -0.42 17.68 13.02
N PRO A 225 0.22 18.14 11.94
CA PRO A 225 -0.26 17.88 10.59
C PRO A 225 -0.47 16.38 10.32
N LYS A 226 0.36 15.49 10.86
CA LYS A 226 0.26 14.05 10.59
C LYS A 226 -0.93 13.42 11.30
N GLU A 227 -1.10 13.71 12.59
CA GLU A 227 -2.28 13.35 13.36
C GLU A 227 -3.57 13.87 12.68
N THR A 228 -3.60 15.15 12.32
CA THR A 228 -4.77 15.77 11.67
C THR A 228 -5.12 15.11 10.35
N TRP A 229 -4.14 14.83 9.49
CA TRP A 229 -4.38 14.15 8.22
C TRP A 229 -4.78 12.69 8.40
N SER A 230 -4.27 12.00 9.42
CA SER A 230 -4.71 10.64 9.74
C SER A 230 -6.20 10.60 10.10
N LEU A 231 -6.69 11.62 10.81
CA LEU A 231 -8.11 11.78 11.14
C LEU A 231 -8.95 12.10 9.90
N ILE A 232 -8.45 12.95 8.99
CA ILE A 232 -9.12 13.22 7.70
C ILE A 232 -9.27 11.92 6.89
N VAL A 233 -8.20 11.14 6.76
CA VAL A 233 -8.22 9.84 6.07
C VAL A 233 -9.24 8.90 6.72
N TRP A 234 -9.23 8.82 8.04
CA TRP A 234 -10.19 8.03 8.79
C TRP A 234 -11.64 8.44 8.49
N PHE A 235 -11.96 9.74 8.50
CA PHE A 235 -13.29 10.24 8.17
C PHE A 235 -13.70 9.96 6.72
N VAL A 236 -12.79 10.05 5.75
CA VAL A 236 -13.10 9.72 4.35
C VAL A 236 -13.50 8.25 4.22
N TYR A 237 -12.75 7.33 4.82
CA TYR A 237 -13.09 5.90 4.77
C TYR A 237 -14.28 5.52 5.66
N ALA A 238 -14.48 6.21 6.78
CA ALA A 238 -15.70 6.09 7.59
C ALA A 238 -16.93 6.54 6.78
N ALA A 239 -16.84 7.67 6.07
CA ALA A 239 -17.91 8.16 5.20
C ALA A 239 -18.19 7.18 4.04
N PHE A 240 -17.14 6.59 3.46
CA PHE A 240 -17.29 5.52 2.45
C PHE A 240 -18.08 4.34 3.02
N LEU A 241 -17.66 3.77 4.16
CA LEU A 241 -18.31 2.61 4.76
C LEU A 241 -19.73 2.94 5.22
N HIS A 242 -19.93 4.12 5.80
CA HIS A 242 -21.23 4.60 6.22
C HIS A 242 -22.18 4.76 5.03
N ALA A 243 -21.75 5.41 3.94
CA ALA A 243 -22.56 5.56 2.73
C ALA A 243 -22.88 4.21 2.07
N ARG A 244 -21.96 3.25 2.15
CA ARG A 244 -22.17 1.89 1.68
C ARG A 244 -23.27 1.17 2.48
N PHE A 245 -23.22 1.27 3.81
CA PHE A 245 -24.15 0.58 4.70
C PHE A 245 -25.54 1.25 4.76
N THR A 246 -25.60 2.58 4.83
CA THR A 246 -26.86 3.32 5.02
C THR A 246 -27.57 3.65 3.72
N ARG A 247 -26.81 3.97 2.67
CA ARG A 247 -27.36 4.43 1.38
C ARG A 247 -27.11 3.46 0.23
N GLY A 248 -26.50 2.31 0.49
CA GLY A 248 -26.23 1.30 -0.54
C GLY A 248 -25.31 1.80 -1.65
N TRP A 249 -24.39 2.73 -1.36
CA TRP A 249 -23.53 3.32 -2.40
C TRP A 249 -22.66 2.25 -3.08
N VAL A 250 -22.92 2.03 -4.37
CA VAL A 250 -22.21 1.08 -5.23
C VAL A 250 -21.67 1.80 -6.47
N GLY A 251 -20.63 1.24 -7.06
CA GLY A 251 -20.14 1.63 -8.37
C GLY A 251 -19.41 2.98 -8.40
N ARG A 252 -19.79 3.88 -9.32
CA ARG A 252 -18.99 5.10 -9.62
C ARG A 252 -18.72 5.98 -8.40
N ARG A 253 -19.73 6.17 -7.54
CA ARG A 253 -19.59 7.02 -6.34
C ARG A 253 -18.62 6.42 -5.34
N ALA A 254 -18.74 5.11 -5.12
CA ALA A 254 -17.82 4.36 -4.26
C ALA A 254 -16.38 4.40 -4.83
N ALA A 255 -16.22 4.14 -6.12
CA ALA A 255 -14.91 4.18 -6.78
C ALA A 255 -14.21 5.54 -6.63
N TRP A 256 -14.92 6.65 -6.84
CA TRP A 256 -14.35 7.99 -6.63
C TRP A 256 -13.99 8.26 -5.18
N LEU A 257 -14.85 7.91 -4.21
CA LEU A 257 -14.53 8.06 -2.79
C LEU A 257 -13.28 7.23 -2.40
N SER A 258 -13.13 6.03 -2.95
CA SER A 258 -11.95 5.19 -2.71
C SER A 258 -10.67 5.82 -3.25
N ILE A 259 -10.71 6.45 -4.43
CA ILE A 259 -9.56 7.13 -5.03
C ILE A 259 -9.20 8.37 -4.23
N ILE A 260 -10.19 9.17 -3.83
CA ILE A 260 -10.00 10.36 -2.99
C ILE A 260 -9.41 9.97 -1.63
N GLY A 261 -9.93 8.91 -1.01
CA GLY A 261 -9.40 8.39 0.26
C GLY A 261 -7.95 7.95 0.15
N PHE A 262 -7.56 7.32 -0.97
CA PHE A 262 -6.18 6.91 -1.18
C PHE A 262 -5.27 8.11 -1.44
N ALA A 263 -5.72 9.11 -2.20
CA ALA A 263 -4.99 10.36 -2.38
C ALA A 263 -4.75 11.06 -1.03
N ALA A 264 -5.76 11.13 -0.16
CA ALA A 264 -5.62 11.63 1.20
C ALA A 264 -4.64 10.79 2.04
N THR A 265 -4.63 9.46 1.84
CA THR A 265 -3.69 8.55 2.52
C THR A 265 -2.24 8.83 2.10
N ILE A 266 -1.99 8.98 0.80
CA ILE A 266 -0.67 9.34 0.27
C ILE A 266 -0.24 10.72 0.75
N PHE A 267 -1.16 11.69 0.83
CA PHE A 267 -0.86 12.99 1.38
C PHE A 267 -0.53 12.92 2.88
N CYS A 268 -1.30 12.17 3.67
CA CYS A 268 -1.03 11.94 5.10
C CYS A 268 0.35 11.30 5.33
N TYR A 269 0.72 10.35 4.48
CA TYR A 269 1.98 9.63 4.62
C TYR A 269 3.18 10.43 4.09
N LEU A 270 3.16 10.81 2.80
CA LEU A 270 4.29 11.46 2.12
C LEU A 270 4.16 12.98 2.11
N GLY A 271 2.96 13.49 1.83
CA GLY A 271 2.72 14.93 1.72
C GLY A 271 3.07 15.68 3.02
N VAL A 272 2.64 15.17 4.17
CA VAL A 272 3.00 15.76 5.46
C VAL A 272 4.50 15.72 5.71
N ASN A 273 5.19 14.61 5.41
CA ASN A 273 6.63 14.50 5.67
C ASN A 273 7.48 15.36 4.74
N LEU A 274 7.02 15.61 3.51
CA LEU A 274 7.81 16.30 2.48
C LEU A 274 7.44 17.78 2.31
N LEU A 275 6.22 18.18 2.67
CA LEU A 275 5.68 19.51 2.38
C LEU A 275 5.30 20.33 3.62
N LEU A 276 5.14 19.69 4.78
CA LEU A 276 4.70 20.35 6.01
C LEU A 276 5.75 20.16 7.11
N SER A 277 5.99 21.21 7.89
CA SER A 277 6.80 21.11 9.10
C SER A 277 5.97 20.51 10.24
N GLY A 278 6.56 19.58 11.01
CA GLY A 278 5.90 18.95 12.15
C GLY A 278 6.83 18.04 12.95
N LEU A 279 6.37 17.59 14.12
CA LEU A 279 7.11 16.71 15.04
C LEU A 279 7.52 15.37 14.40
N HIS A 280 6.92 15.01 13.26
CA HIS A 280 7.13 13.78 12.52
C HIS A 280 7.98 13.93 11.24
N SER A 281 8.62 15.09 11.03
CA SER A 281 9.49 15.26 9.86
C SER A 281 10.75 14.41 10.03
N TYR A 282 10.88 13.37 9.21
CA TYR A 282 12.14 12.63 9.03
C TYR A 282 13.09 13.34 8.05
N GLY A 283 12.71 14.53 7.57
CA GLY A 283 13.51 15.38 6.70
C GLY A 283 13.84 16.68 7.41
N SER A 284 14.92 16.68 8.16
CA SER A 284 15.68 17.88 8.54
C SER A 284 17.13 17.49 8.71
#